data_AF-A0A9W9IVQ1-F1
#
_entry.id   AF-A0A9W9IVQ1-F1
#
_cell.length_a   1.000
_cell.length_b   1.000
_cell.length_c   1.000
_cell.angle_alpha   90.00
_cell.angle_beta   90.00
_cell.angle_gamma   90.00
#
_symmetry.space_group_name_H-M   'P 1'
#
loop_
_entity.id
_entity.type
_entity.pdbx_description
1 polymer ?
#
loop_
_entity_poly.entity_id
_entity_poly.type
_entity_poly.pdbx_seq_one_letter_code
_entity_poly.pdbx_strand_id
1 'polypeptide(L)'
;MVHEDKWWPRPEESAGYISKARLGDVVLTDFSRIKAICESVPAPKKQFELNRRLFPREPVRRCQEWTAAAIGALVQANVLIPV
;
A
#
# COMPACT_ATOMS: atom_id res chain seq x y z
N MET A 1 -5.28 -3.46 12.78
CA MET A 1 -5.85 -3.57 11.41
C MET A 1 -5.10 -4.72 10.77
N VAL A 2 -5.81 -5.75 10.33
CA VAL A 2 -5.22 -6.91 9.65
C VAL A 2 -5.47 -6.72 8.16
N HIS A 3 -4.50 -7.05 7.32
CA HIS A 3 -4.68 -7.04 5.86
C HIS A 3 -5.69 -8.13 5.47
N GLU A 4 -6.70 -7.78 4.67
CA GLU A 4 -7.68 -8.73 4.14
C GLU A 4 -7.60 -8.74 2.61
N ASP A 5 -7.46 -9.94 2.04
CA ASP A 5 -7.53 -10.15 0.60
C ASP A 5 -8.98 -10.41 0.22
N LYS A 6 -9.71 -9.34 -0.13
CA LYS A 6 -11.14 -9.39 -0.46
C LYS A 6 -11.34 -8.99 -1.91
N TRP A 7 -12.21 -9.74 -2.60
CA TRP A 7 -12.67 -9.36 -3.93
C TRP A 7 -13.41 -8.02 -3.86
N TRP A 8 -12.96 -7.06 -4.66
CA TRP A 8 -13.57 -5.74 -4.77
C TRP A 8 -13.94 -5.47 -6.24
N PRO A 9 -15.10 -4.84 -6.51
CA PRO A 9 -15.40 -4.36 -7.86
C PRO A 9 -14.34 -3.35 -8.33
N ARG A 10 -14.35 -3.06 -9.64
CA ARG A 10 -13.38 -2.13 -10.23
C ARG A 10 -13.35 -0.82 -9.44
N PRO A 11 -12.16 -0.30 -9.07
CA PRO A 11 -12.07 0.94 -8.30
C PRO A 11 -12.89 2.08 -8.89
N GLU A 12 -12.95 2.17 -10.22
CA GLU A 12 -13.70 3.18 -10.99
C GLU A 12 -15.21 3.15 -10.77
N GLU A 13 -15.76 2.05 -10.27
CA GLU A 13 -17.19 1.91 -9.96
C GLU A 13 -17.52 2.39 -8.53
N SER A 14 -16.51 2.70 -7.71
CA SER A 14 -16.70 3.22 -6.36
C SER A 14 -17.01 4.72 -6.39
N ALA A 15 -17.99 5.16 -5.60
CA ALA A 15 -18.29 6.58 -5.40
C ALA A 15 -17.12 7.39 -4.83
N GLY A 16 -16.15 6.72 -4.16
CA GLY A 16 -14.95 7.36 -3.62
C GLY A 16 -13.76 7.42 -4.58
N TYR A 17 -13.91 6.95 -5.82
CA TYR A 17 -12.83 6.97 -6.80
C TYR A 17 -12.53 8.40 -7.27
N ILE A 18 -11.25 8.77 -7.27
CA ILE A 18 -10.79 10.07 -7.77
C ILE A 18 -10.04 9.89 -9.09
N SER A 19 -8.95 9.10 -9.07
CA SER A 19 -8.12 8.84 -10.25
C SER A 19 -7.18 7.66 -10.02
N LYS A 20 -6.48 7.23 -11.08
CA LYS A 20 -5.34 6.31 -11.02
C LYS A 20 -4.23 6.79 -11.95
N ALA A 21 -3.00 6.44 -11.62
CA ALA A 21 -1.84 6.70 -12.45
C ALA A 21 -1.08 5.39 -12.69
N ARG A 22 -0.43 5.27 -13.86
CA ARG A 22 0.45 4.13 -14.16
C ARG A 22 1.72 4.27 -13.34
N LEU A 23 2.08 3.22 -12.58
CA LEU A 23 3.31 3.20 -11.78
C LEU A 23 4.51 2.62 -12.53
N GLY A 24 4.28 1.66 -13.43
CA GLY A 24 5.35 0.90 -14.07
C GLY A 24 4.85 -0.37 -14.73
N ASP A 25 5.79 -1.23 -15.09
CA ASP A 25 5.56 -2.57 -15.63
C ASP A 25 6.07 -3.64 -14.66
N VAL A 26 5.45 -4.82 -14.73
CA VAL A 26 5.87 -6.02 -14.01
C VAL A 26 5.90 -7.18 -15.00
N VAL A 27 6.96 -7.99 -14.96
CA VAL A 27 7.01 -9.23 -15.75
C VAL A 27 6.03 -10.23 -15.16
N LEU A 28 5.27 -10.94 -16.01
CA LEU A 28 4.21 -11.86 -15.57
C LEU A 28 4.69 -12.89 -14.53
N THR A 29 5.93 -13.36 -14.66
CA THR A 29 6.55 -14.32 -13.74
C THR A 29 6.76 -13.77 -12.33
N ASP A 30 6.92 -12.45 -12.19
CA ASP A 30 7.11 -11.78 -10.90
C ASP A 30 5.81 -11.31 -10.26
N PHE A 31 4.67 -11.40 -10.98
CA PHE A 31 3.39 -10.91 -10.49
C PHE A 31 2.97 -11.58 -9.17
N SER A 32 3.26 -12.87 -9.01
CA SER A 32 2.98 -13.62 -7.77
C SER A 32 3.77 -13.11 -6.55
N ARG A 33 4.90 -12.43 -6.78
CA ARG A 33 5.78 -11.90 -5.71
C ARG A 33 5.28 -10.57 -5.16
N ILE A 34 4.46 -9.83 -5.90
CA ILE A 34 3.98 -8.49 -5.51
C ILE A 34 3.34 -8.53 -4.12
N LYS A 35 2.41 -9.47 -3.91
CA LYS A 35 1.65 -9.56 -2.66
C LYS A 35 2.58 -9.76 -1.45
N ALA A 36 3.49 -10.72 -1.53
CA ALA A 36 4.43 -11.01 -0.45
C ALA A 36 5.35 -9.81 -0.13
N ILE A 37 5.80 -9.07 -1.15
CA ILE A 37 6.61 -7.86 -0.95
C ILE A 37 5.80 -6.77 -0.26
N CYS A 38 4.57 -6.50 -0.72
CA CYS A 38 3.70 -5.51 -0.10
C CYS A 38 3.37 -5.87 1.36
N GLU A 39 3.09 -7.15 1.64
CA GLU A 39 2.81 -7.64 3.00
C GLU A 39 4.03 -7.58 3.93
N SER A 40 5.25 -7.63 3.37
CA SER A 40 6.48 -7.43 4.16
C SER A 40 6.63 -6.00 4.69
N VAL A 41 5.96 -5.02 4.08
CA VAL A 41 5.96 -3.63 4.55
C VAL A 41 4.88 -3.48 5.62
N PRO A 42 5.23 -3.24 6.89
CA PRO A 42 4.24 -3.22 7.97
C PRO A 42 3.24 -2.09 7.75
N ALA A 43 1.95 -2.40 7.78
CA ALA A 43 0.89 -1.39 7.70
C ALA A 43 0.99 -0.39 8.88
N PRO A 44 0.50 0.85 8.73
CA PRO A 44 0.40 1.78 9.85
C PRO A 44 -0.42 1.14 11.00
N LYS A 45 0.17 1.11 12.20
CA LYS A 45 -0.55 0.67 13.40
C LYS A 45 -1.75 1.57 13.68
N LYS A 46 -2.68 1.14 14.55
CA LYS A 46 -3.75 2.02 15.03
C LYS A 46 -3.09 3.20 15.76
N GLN A 47 -3.23 4.42 15.23
CA GLN A 47 -2.53 5.60 15.76
C GLN A 47 -3.37 6.45 16.70
N PHE A 48 -4.70 6.31 16.62
CA PHE A 48 -5.65 7.06 17.41
C PHE A 48 -6.71 6.14 18.01
N GLU A 49 -7.14 6.48 19.22
CA GLU A 49 -8.38 6.00 19.82
C GLU A 49 -9.30 7.21 19.99
N LEU A 50 -10.37 7.29 19.20
CA LEU A 50 -11.18 8.50 19.05
C LEU A 50 -10.28 9.70 18.68
N ASN A 51 -10.26 10.75 19.50
CA ASN A 51 -9.42 11.94 19.32
C ASN A 51 -8.05 11.84 20.00
N ARG A 52 -7.75 10.74 20.71
CA ARG A 52 -6.51 10.57 21.47
C ARG A 52 -5.44 9.89 20.64
N ARG A 53 -4.24 10.49 20.55
CA ARG A 53 -3.04 9.83 20.00
C ARG A 53 -2.59 8.69 20.91
N LEU A 54 -2.44 7.50 20.34
CA LEU A 54 -1.94 6.31 21.04
C LEU A 54 -0.41 6.35 21.21
N PHE A 55 0.29 6.94 20.26
CA PHE A 55 1.76 7.03 20.24
C PHE A 55 2.20 8.50 20.10
N PRO A 56 2.14 9.30 21.18
CA PRO A 56 2.33 10.76 21.09
C PRO A 56 3.75 11.20 20.73
N ARG A 57 4.75 10.32 20.89
CA ARG A 57 6.16 10.58 20.56
C ARG A 57 6.55 10.14 19.14
N GLU A 58 5.65 9.45 18.43
CA GLU A 58 5.88 9.00 17.07
C GLU A 58 5.10 9.90 16.10
N PRO A 59 5.66 10.20 14.91
CA PRO A 59 4.94 10.93 13.89
C PRO A 59 3.73 10.13 13.40
N VAL A 60 2.68 10.84 12.98
CA VAL A 60 1.52 10.20 12.35
C VAL A 60 1.93 9.74 10.96
N ARG A 61 1.96 8.43 10.76
CA ARG A 61 2.20 7.78 9.47
C ARG A 61 0.89 7.65 8.69
N ARG A 62 0.85 8.28 7.52
CA ARG A 62 -0.31 8.24 6.63
C ARG A 62 -0.29 6.98 5.75
N CYS A 63 -1.46 6.62 5.21
CA CYS A 63 -1.54 5.49 4.27
C CYS A 63 -0.66 5.70 3.03
N GLN A 64 -0.52 6.94 2.55
CA GLN A 64 0.34 7.27 1.40
C GLN A 64 1.83 6.99 1.69
N GLU A 65 2.28 7.16 2.92
CA GLU A 65 3.67 6.84 3.30
C GLU A 65 3.93 5.34 3.28
N TRP A 66 2.92 4.53 3.64
CA TRP A 66 3.00 3.09 3.44
C TRP A 66 3.02 2.73 1.95
N THR A 67 2.16 3.35 1.15
CA THR A 67 2.14 3.14 -0.32
C THR A 67 3.50 3.46 -0.96
N ALA A 68 4.12 4.58 -0.58
CA ALA A 68 5.44 4.95 -1.08
C ALA A 68 6.50 3.90 -0.70
N ALA A 69 6.47 3.39 0.54
CA ALA A 69 7.39 2.36 1.00
C ALA A 69 7.19 1.02 0.25
N ALA A 70 5.94 0.62 0.01
CA ALA A 70 5.63 -0.60 -0.75
C ALA A 70 6.09 -0.51 -2.21
N ILE A 71 5.86 0.63 -2.87
CA ILE A 71 6.38 0.88 -4.23
C ILE A 71 7.91 0.82 -4.24
N GLY A 72 8.57 1.46 -3.27
CA GLY A 72 10.02 1.41 -3.13
C GLY A 72 10.56 -0.01 -2.97
N ALA A 73 9.91 -0.84 -2.15
CA ALA A 73 10.29 -2.24 -1.98
C ALA A 73 10.14 -3.06 -3.28
N LEU A 74 9.08 -2.83 -4.06
CA LEU A 74 8.88 -3.48 -5.36
C LEU A 74 9.96 -3.09 -6.37
N VAL A 75 10.35 -1.81 -6.40
CA VAL A 75 11.43 -1.32 -7.26
C VAL A 75 12.78 -1.90 -6.83
N GLN A 76 13.10 -1.90 -5.53
CA GLN A 76 14.34 -2.48 -4.99
C GLN A 76 14.46 -3.98 -5.27
N ALA A 77 13.33 -4.70 -5.30
CA ALA A 77 13.27 -6.12 -5.64
C ALA A 77 13.33 -6.39 -7.16
N ASN A 78 13.45 -5.36 -8.00
CA ASN A 78 13.35 -5.42 -9.46
C ASN A 78 12.06 -6.07 -9.98
N VAL A 79 10.98 -6.00 -9.19
CA VAL A 79 9.66 -6.52 -9.59
C VAL A 79 8.88 -5.45 -10.36
N LEU A 80 8.97 -4.19 -9.92
CA LEU A 80 8.35 -3.05 -10.59
C LEU A 80 9.41 -2.25 -11.34
N ILE A 81 9.22 -2.10 -12.66
CA ILE A 81 10.01 -1.20 -13.50
C ILE A 81 9.25 0.12 -13.62
N PRO A 82 9.68 1.19 -12.94
CA PRO A 82 8.94 2.46 -12.91
C PRO A 82 8.91 3.13 -14.30
N VAL A 83 7.85 3.90 -14.54
CA VAL A 83 7.69 4.74 -15.74
C VAL A 83 8.55 6.00 -15.71
#